data_AF-A0A931B606-F1
#
_entry.id   AF-A0A931B606-F1
#
_cell.length_a   1.000
_cell.length_b   1.000
_cell.length_c   1.000
_cell.angle_alpha   90.00
_cell.angle_beta   90.00
_cell.angle_gamma   90.00
#
_symmetry.space_group_name_H-M   'P 1'
#
loop_
_entity.id
_entity.type
_entity.pdbx_description
1 polymer ?
#
loop_
_entity_poly.entity_id
_entity_poly.type
_entity_poly.pdbx_seq_one_letter_code
_entity_poly.pdbx_strand_id
1 'polypeptide(L)'
;MTLITAGALVAAQSTTAVAASGAHPAPMANPYNPQTGHTYRHGVIPTRTETTEMRAWAKTHSAATTGPETLSYGGGIDGIGVLSGHAKVYLVFYGTQWGTKTTASNGDAAFSKDPDKAAGAAQQMFKGIGTNGEKWSADLTQWCDGPNVKAGATSCPSNAAFIPYQTGGVLSGVWYDNSKAEPTNATGHQLGVEAVAAAAHFGNKTAAANRDAYYIILSPHGTDPDGYQNPSTGYCAWHDYNGDTTLTGGPVSSPYGDIAFSNQPYNMDLGASCGVGFINSPGTLDGYTMTLGHEWHEMMSDKNPAGGWTNNTGSSYNGEENSDECAWLNPGTAGGAANIKFGSFGTFAEQASWSNDTNSCAISHAILH
;
A
#
# COMPACT_ATOMS: atom_id res chain seq x y z
N MET A 1 16.63 -1.64 -94.50
CA MET A 1 15.40 -0.94 -94.04
C MET A 1 14.46 -1.99 -93.43
N THR A 2 14.70 -2.36 -92.16
CA THR A 2 13.86 -3.22 -91.28
C THR A 2 14.54 -3.21 -89.90
N LEU A 3 14.12 -2.39 -88.91
CA LEU A 3 13.08 -2.52 -87.87
C LEU A 3 13.23 -3.70 -86.86
N ILE A 4 13.56 -3.32 -85.60
CA ILE A 4 13.02 -3.66 -84.25
C ILE A 4 12.82 -5.17 -83.94
N THR A 5 13.38 -5.81 -82.89
CA THR A 5 13.02 -5.67 -81.45
C THR A 5 14.03 -6.40 -80.55
N ALA A 6 14.57 -5.70 -79.53
CA ALA A 6 15.17 -6.33 -78.35
C ALA A 6 14.27 -6.02 -77.15
N GLY A 7 13.68 -7.07 -76.56
CA GLY A 7 12.83 -6.96 -75.38
C GLY A 7 13.67 -6.71 -74.13
N ALA A 8 13.42 -5.59 -73.45
CA ALA A 8 13.94 -5.32 -72.11
C ALA A 8 12.98 -5.89 -71.06
N LEU A 9 13.45 -6.86 -70.28
CA LEU A 9 12.78 -7.32 -69.06
C LEU A 9 12.92 -6.22 -67.99
N VAL A 10 11.82 -5.56 -67.66
CA VAL A 10 11.73 -4.66 -66.50
C VAL A 10 11.45 -5.52 -65.27
N ALA A 11 12.45 -5.70 -64.41
CA ALA A 11 12.26 -6.25 -63.08
C ALA A 11 11.63 -5.16 -62.19
N ALA A 12 10.35 -5.30 -61.88
CA ALA A 12 9.67 -4.46 -60.90
C ALA A 12 10.24 -4.76 -59.50
N GLN A 13 11.00 -3.83 -58.94
CA GLN A 13 11.37 -3.86 -57.52
C GLN A 13 10.18 -3.38 -56.71
N SER A 14 9.49 -4.31 -56.07
CA SER A 14 8.46 -4.03 -55.07
C SER A 14 9.14 -3.44 -53.83
N THR A 15 9.08 -2.12 -53.65
CA THR A 15 9.45 -1.52 -52.36
C THR A 15 8.35 -1.87 -51.35
N THR A 16 8.56 -2.94 -50.59
CA THR A 16 7.77 -3.20 -49.39
C THR A 16 8.03 -2.07 -48.41
N ALA A 17 7.10 -1.13 -48.32
CA ALA A 17 7.04 -0.17 -47.24
C ALA A 17 6.92 -0.96 -45.93
N VAL A 18 7.99 -1.00 -45.15
CA VAL A 18 7.92 -1.44 -43.76
C VAL A 18 7.03 -0.41 -43.07
N ALA A 19 5.79 -0.79 -42.79
CA ALA A 19 4.93 -0.01 -41.92
C ALA A 19 5.67 0.09 -40.58
N ALA A 20 6.14 1.29 -40.25
CA ALA A 20 6.59 1.58 -38.90
C ALA A 20 5.40 1.27 -37.98
N SER A 21 5.54 0.22 -37.17
CA SER A 21 4.66 0.02 -36.02
C SER A 21 4.73 1.31 -35.22
N GLY A 22 3.66 2.12 -35.28
CA GLY A 22 3.56 3.32 -34.48
C GLY A 22 3.82 2.90 -33.04
N ALA A 23 4.92 3.39 -32.46
CA ALA A 23 5.13 3.28 -31.04
C ALA A 23 3.90 3.92 -30.39
N HIS A 24 3.09 3.12 -29.71
CA HIS A 24 2.08 3.67 -28.83
C HIS A 24 2.82 4.61 -27.88
N PRO A 25 2.44 5.91 -27.78
CA PRO A 25 3.01 6.76 -26.77
C PRO A 25 2.83 6.04 -25.43
N ALA A 26 3.92 5.95 -24.65
CA ALA A 26 3.83 5.43 -23.30
C ALA A 26 2.66 6.14 -22.61
N PRO A 27 1.76 5.41 -21.92
CA PRO A 27 0.66 6.04 -21.23
C PRO A 27 1.22 7.16 -20.34
N MET A 28 0.72 8.37 -20.53
CA MET A 28 1.13 9.52 -19.73
C MET A 28 0.80 9.19 -18.27
N ALA A 29 1.77 9.28 -17.36
CA ALA A 29 1.52 9.06 -15.93
C ALA A 29 0.44 10.03 -15.43
N ASN A 30 -0.44 9.56 -14.56
CA ASN A 30 -1.52 10.37 -13.99
C ASN A 30 -0.92 11.47 -13.11
N PRO A 31 -0.95 12.75 -13.52
CA PRO A 31 -0.25 13.83 -12.81
C PRO A 31 -0.83 14.13 -11.42
N TYR A 32 -2.02 13.60 -11.11
CA TYR A 32 -2.68 13.73 -9.81
C TYR A 32 -2.36 12.57 -8.86
N ASN A 33 -1.72 11.50 -9.34
CA ASN A 33 -1.27 10.42 -8.45
C ASN A 33 -0.12 10.97 -7.56
N PRO A 34 -0.22 10.86 -6.21
CA PRO A 34 0.81 11.32 -5.27
C PRO A 34 2.22 10.72 -5.48
N GLN A 35 2.32 9.58 -6.17
CA GLN A 35 3.56 8.94 -6.58
C GLN A 35 4.24 9.68 -7.75
N THR A 36 3.54 10.57 -8.46
CA THR A 36 4.13 11.39 -9.53
C THR A 36 5.22 12.29 -8.95
N GLY A 37 6.48 12.01 -9.32
CA GLY A 37 7.66 12.69 -8.77
C GLY A 37 8.14 12.15 -7.42
N HIS A 38 7.48 11.13 -6.87
CA HIS A 38 7.78 10.50 -5.58
C HIS A 38 7.64 8.97 -5.70
N THR A 39 8.44 8.34 -6.56
CA THR A 39 8.26 6.94 -6.98
C THR A 39 8.31 5.91 -5.86
N TYR A 40 8.95 6.25 -4.74
CA TYR A 40 9.06 5.43 -3.53
C TYR A 40 7.77 5.36 -2.71
N ARG A 41 6.79 6.23 -2.97
CA ARG A 41 5.48 6.16 -2.30
C ARG A 41 4.66 5.01 -2.90
N HIS A 42 5.07 3.80 -2.60
CA HIS A 42 4.34 2.58 -2.94
C HIS A 42 3.09 2.46 -2.05
N GLY A 43 2.02 1.87 -2.58
CA GLY A 43 0.73 1.76 -1.88
C GLY A 43 0.14 3.10 -1.43
N VAL A 44 0.39 4.18 -2.18
CA VAL A 44 0.07 5.53 -1.69
C VAL A 44 -1.41 5.82 -1.76
N ILE A 45 -2.09 5.78 -0.61
CA ILE A 45 -3.48 6.22 -0.53
C ILE A 45 -3.59 7.75 -0.71
N PRO A 46 -4.16 8.25 -1.84
CA PRO A 46 -4.28 9.69 -2.07
C PRO A 46 -5.32 10.31 -1.12
N THR A 47 -5.31 11.63 -0.94
CA THR A 47 -6.50 12.25 -0.31
C THR A 47 -7.72 12.09 -1.22
N ARG A 48 -8.92 12.18 -0.65
CA ARG A 48 -10.18 12.04 -1.40
C ARG A 48 -10.32 13.05 -2.54
N THR A 49 -9.72 14.23 -2.41
CA THR A 49 -9.72 15.25 -3.46
C THR A 49 -8.86 14.77 -4.63
N GLU A 50 -7.61 14.39 -4.38
CA GLU A 50 -6.69 13.82 -5.36
C GLU A 50 -7.27 12.56 -6.01
N THR A 51 -7.90 11.65 -5.25
CA THR A 51 -8.58 10.47 -5.82
C THR A 51 -9.69 10.86 -6.81
N THR A 52 -10.42 11.95 -6.54
CA THR A 52 -11.46 12.45 -7.46
C THR A 52 -10.85 12.94 -8.76
N GLU A 53 -9.75 13.69 -8.69
CA GLU A 53 -8.99 14.17 -9.85
C GLU A 53 -8.37 13.00 -10.63
N MET A 54 -7.79 12.03 -9.94
CA MET A 54 -7.23 10.82 -10.55
C MET A 54 -8.29 10.04 -11.33
N ARG A 55 -9.48 9.83 -10.75
CA ARG A 55 -10.62 9.17 -11.41
C ARG A 55 -11.15 9.99 -12.60
N ALA A 56 -11.15 11.31 -12.52
CA ALA A 56 -11.56 12.18 -13.63
C ALA A 56 -10.55 12.14 -14.78
N TRP A 57 -9.26 12.14 -14.45
CA TRP A 57 -8.16 11.98 -15.41
C TRP A 57 -8.24 10.62 -16.11
N ALA A 58 -8.42 9.53 -15.35
CA ALA A 58 -8.56 8.18 -15.89
C ALA A 58 -9.67 8.08 -16.93
N LYS A 59 -10.87 8.62 -16.65
CA LYS A 59 -12.01 8.64 -17.58
C LYS A 59 -11.75 9.33 -18.92
N THR A 60 -10.80 10.27 -18.96
CA THR A 60 -10.50 11.09 -20.15
C THR A 60 -9.24 10.66 -20.87
N HIS A 61 -8.39 9.86 -20.23
CA HIS A 61 -7.08 9.44 -20.75
C HIS A 61 -6.95 7.91 -20.94
N SER A 62 -7.96 7.13 -20.56
CA SER A 62 -8.03 5.71 -20.88
C SER A 62 -8.41 5.50 -22.36
N ALA A 63 -7.49 4.94 -23.16
CA ALA A 63 -7.80 4.37 -24.46
C ALA A 63 -8.61 3.07 -24.27
N ALA A 64 -9.92 3.20 -24.01
CA ALA A 64 -10.94 2.15 -24.10
C ALA A 64 -10.46 0.70 -23.90
N THR A 65 -9.90 0.41 -22.72
CA THR A 65 -9.89 -0.94 -22.16
C THR A 65 -9.96 -0.78 -20.65
N THR A 66 -11.18 -0.84 -20.11
CA THR A 66 -11.36 -1.32 -18.73
C THR A 66 -10.96 -2.79 -18.75
N GLY A 67 -9.65 -3.06 -18.68
CA GLY A 67 -9.16 -4.39 -18.39
C GLY A 67 -9.54 -4.77 -16.95
N PRO A 68 -9.50 -6.06 -16.59
CA PRO A 68 -9.63 -6.41 -15.18
C PRO A 68 -8.49 -5.75 -14.41
N GLU A 69 -8.74 -5.22 -13.21
CA GLU A 69 -7.71 -4.74 -12.27
C GLU A 69 -6.92 -5.94 -11.69
N THR A 70 -6.70 -6.98 -12.49
CA THR A 70 -6.07 -8.22 -12.07
C THR A 70 -4.63 -7.95 -11.70
N LEU A 71 -4.33 -8.19 -10.43
CA LEU A 71 -2.98 -8.13 -9.90
C LEU A 71 -2.15 -9.29 -10.43
N SER A 72 -0.86 -9.03 -10.57
CA SER A 72 0.15 -9.98 -11.03
C SER A 72 1.36 -9.94 -10.11
N TYR A 73 1.95 -11.11 -9.85
CA TYR A 73 3.12 -11.23 -8.98
C TYR A 73 4.37 -10.61 -9.62
N GLY A 74 5.12 -9.77 -8.89
CA GLY A 74 6.31 -9.05 -9.34
C GLY A 74 7.57 -9.92 -9.34
N GLY A 75 7.53 -11.09 -8.70
CA GLY A 75 8.67 -12.01 -8.61
C GLY A 75 9.42 -11.95 -7.27
N GLY A 76 9.07 -11.00 -6.41
CA GLY A 76 9.70 -10.72 -5.13
C GLY A 76 11.00 -9.95 -5.25
N ILE A 77 11.32 -9.14 -4.25
CA ILE A 77 12.62 -8.50 -4.06
C ILE A 77 13.36 -9.25 -2.96
N ASP A 78 14.60 -9.65 -3.23
CA ASP A 78 15.40 -10.48 -2.32
C ASP A 78 14.69 -11.79 -1.87
N GLY A 79 13.81 -12.29 -2.75
CA GLY A 79 13.00 -13.49 -2.51
C GLY A 79 11.78 -13.26 -1.62
N ILE A 80 11.42 -12.01 -1.35
CA ILE A 80 10.28 -11.59 -0.54
C ILE A 80 9.23 -10.96 -1.47
N GLY A 81 8.05 -11.59 -1.54
CA GLY A 81 6.91 -11.05 -2.27
C GLY A 81 5.77 -10.68 -1.33
N VAL A 82 5.30 -11.67 -0.56
CA VAL A 82 4.21 -11.47 0.41
C VAL A 82 4.69 -11.77 1.82
N LEU A 83 3.91 -11.39 2.83
CA LEU A 83 4.11 -11.82 4.21
C LEU A 83 3.43 -13.17 4.43
N SER A 84 4.08 -14.27 4.02
CA SER A 84 3.55 -15.65 4.07
C SER A 84 3.65 -16.34 5.44
N GLY A 85 3.78 -15.53 6.51
CA GLY A 85 3.79 -15.96 7.91
C GLY A 85 2.75 -15.23 8.77
N HIS A 86 2.80 -15.45 10.09
CA HIS A 86 1.98 -14.68 11.03
C HIS A 86 2.63 -13.31 11.24
N ALA A 87 1.88 -12.25 10.90
CA ALA A 87 2.34 -10.88 10.88
C ALA A 87 2.59 -10.35 12.29
N LYS A 88 3.75 -9.70 12.43
CA LYS A 88 4.15 -9.00 13.65
C LYS A 88 4.14 -7.51 13.39
N VAL A 89 3.03 -6.87 13.74
CA VAL A 89 2.87 -5.42 13.61
C VAL A 89 3.47 -4.72 14.80
N TYR A 90 4.37 -3.78 14.53
CA TYR A 90 5.02 -2.93 15.51
C TYR A 90 4.59 -1.48 15.29
N LEU A 91 3.97 -0.88 16.29
CA LEU A 91 3.55 0.51 16.26
C LEU A 91 4.64 1.40 16.86
N VAL A 92 5.18 2.31 16.06
CA VAL A 92 6.26 3.22 16.45
C VAL A 92 5.72 4.64 16.50
N PHE A 93 5.43 5.13 17.71
CA PHE A 93 5.05 6.51 17.94
C PHE A 93 6.31 7.38 17.91
N TYR A 94 6.58 8.02 16.77
CA TYR A 94 7.84 8.71 16.52
C TYR A 94 7.78 10.15 17.03
N GLY A 95 8.73 10.54 17.86
CA GLY A 95 8.96 11.94 18.22
C GLY A 95 8.34 12.39 19.55
N THR A 96 9.05 13.27 20.24
CA THR A 96 8.59 13.89 21.51
C THR A 96 7.26 14.65 21.40
N GLN A 97 6.79 15.00 20.19
CA GLN A 97 5.55 15.76 19.99
C GLN A 97 4.28 15.00 20.42
N TRP A 98 4.30 13.66 20.51
CA TRP A 98 3.23 12.89 21.16
C TRP A 98 3.01 13.29 22.64
N GLY A 99 4.01 13.89 23.29
CA GLY A 99 3.91 14.40 24.66
C GLY A 99 4.15 13.33 25.73
N THR A 100 3.41 13.39 26.83
CA THR A 100 3.61 12.45 27.94
C THR A 100 2.85 11.15 27.67
N LYS A 101 3.58 10.03 27.66
CA LYS A 101 2.99 8.68 27.62
C LYS A 101 2.37 8.32 28.97
N THR A 102 1.17 7.77 28.90
CA THR A 102 0.43 7.13 29.99
C THR A 102 -0.07 5.77 29.53
N THR A 103 -0.72 5.01 30.41
CA THR A 103 -1.33 3.72 30.08
C THR A 103 -2.83 3.80 30.34
N ALA A 104 -3.62 3.54 29.31
CA ALA A 104 -5.07 3.48 29.40
C ALA A 104 -5.53 2.23 30.17
N SER A 105 -6.81 2.20 30.57
CA SER A 105 -7.37 1.09 31.37
C SER A 105 -7.35 -0.27 30.67
N ASN A 106 -7.33 -0.28 29.33
CA ASN A 106 -7.20 -1.46 28.49
C ASN A 106 -5.73 -1.86 28.22
N GLY A 107 -4.78 -1.20 28.87
CA GLY A 107 -3.33 -1.45 28.75
C GLY A 107 -2.66 -0.77 27.56
N ASP A 108 -3.37 0.01 26.75
CA ASP A 108 -2.79 0.72 25.61
C ASP A 108 -1.91 1.89 26.05
N ALA A 109 -0.90 2.21 25.25
CA ALA A 109 -0.24 3.50 25.33
C ALA A 109 -1.23 4.62 24.99
N ALA A 110 -1.26 5.66 25.80
CA ALA A 110 -2.03 6.88 25.55
C ALA A 110 -1.12 8.09 25.72
N PHE A 111 -1.38 9.16 24.97
CA PHE A 111 -0.47 10.29 24.86
C PHE A 111 -1.17 11.60 25.16
N SER A 112 -0.52 12.50 25.89
CA SER A 112 -1.13 13.77 26.30
C SER A 112 -1.38 14.75 25.15
N LYS A 113 -0.73 14.55 23.99
CA LYS A 113 -0.91 15.36 22.77
C LYS A 113 -1.49 14.54 21.61
N ASP A 114 -2.31 13.54 21.95
CA ASP A 114 -3.14 12.78 21.01
C ASP A 114 -4.62 13.18 21.24
N PRO A 115 -5.08 14.31 20.68
CA PRO A 115 -6.42 14.83 20.96
C PRO A 115 -7.53 13.90 20.46
N ASP A 116 -7.30 13.11 19.41
CA ASP A 116 -8.30 12.25 18.78
C ASP A 116 -8.19 10.78 19.21
N LYS A 117 -7.22 10.45 20.06
CA LYS A 117 -6.96 9.09 20.58
C LYS A 117 -6.55 8.11 19.48
N ALA A 118 -5.83 8.61 18.48
CA ALA A 118 -5.28 7.83 17.37
C ALA A 118 -4.46 6.64 17.85
N ALA A 119 -3.64 6.84 18.89
CA ALA A 119 -2.79 5.79 19.43
C ALA A 119 -3.58 4.60 19.98
N GLY A 120 -4.68 4.88 20.69
CA GLY A 120 -5.55 3.84 21.21
C GLY A 120 -6.25 3.06 20.09
N ALA A 121 -6.73 3.76 19.06
CA ALA A 121 -7.41 3.15 17.93
C ALA A 121 -6.49 2.21 17.14
N ALA A 122 -5.27 2.65 16.80
CA ALA A 122 -4.29 1.82 16.11
C ALA A 122 -3.97 0.55 16.91
N GLN A 123 -3.70 0.67 18.21
CA GLN A 123 -3.41 -0.47 19.07
C GLN A 123 -4.59 -1.46 19.15
N GLN A 124 -5.81 -0.98 19.34
CA GLN A 124 -6.98 -1.85 19.44
C GLN A 124 -7.29 -2.54 18.10
N MET A 125 -7.18 -1.84 16.98
CA MET A 125 -7.36 -2.40 15.64
C MET A 125 -6.41 -3.59 15.42
N PHE A 126 -5.09 -3.39 15.55
CA PHE A 126 -4.12 -4.47 15.32
C PHE A 126 -4.12 -5.56 16.39
N LYS A 127 -4.60 -5.28 17.61
CA LYS A 127 -4.90 -6.34 18.59
C LYS A 127 -6.08 -7.20 18.14
N GLY A 128 -7.04 -6.61 17.45
CA GLY A 128 -8.32 -7.24 17.15
C GLY A 128 -8.38 -8.00 15.82
N ILE A 129 -7.53 -7.69 14.84
CA ILE A 129 -7.41 -8.43 13.58
C ILE A 129 -7.32 -9.93 13.84
N GLY A 130 -8.14 -10.72 13.15
CA GLY A 130 -8.14 -12.18 13.27
C GLY A 130 -8.56 -12.77 14.62
N THR A 131 -9.12 -11.98 15.55
CA THR A 131 -9.53 -12.48 16.90
C THR A 131 -10.97 -12.97 16.97
N ASN A 132 -11.79 -12.71 15.95
CA ASN A 132 -13.22 -13.03 15.94
C ASN A 132 -13.71 -13.63 14.63
N GLY A 133 -12.81 -14.15 13.78
CA GLY A 133 -13.17 -14.72 12.48
C GLY A 133 -13.74 -13.68 11.51
N GLU A 134 -13.34 -12.41 11.66
CA GLU A 134 -13.68 -11.37 10.68
C GLU A 134 -13.14 -11.76 9.30
N LYS A 135 -13.88 -11.40 8.26
CA LYS A 135 -13.63 -11.80 6.88
C LYS A 135 -13.04 -10.70 6.01
N TRP A 136 -12.84 -9.51 6.57
CA TRP A 136 -12.22 -8.39 5.90
C TRP A 136 -10.74 -8.69 5.62
N SER A 137 -9.96 -9.12 6.61
CA SER A 137 -8.54 -9.50 6.38
C SER A 137 -8.37 -10.83 5.63
N ALA A 138 -9.45 -11.61 5.49
CA ALA A 138 -9.41 -12.88 4.79
C ALA A 138 -9.13 -12.73 3.29
N ASP A 139 -9.30 -11.52 2.74
CA ASP A 139 -8.91 -11.20 1.35
C ASP A 139 -7.42 -11.50 1.12
N LEU A 140 -6.57 -11.22 2.12
CA LEU A 140 -5.15 -11.49 2.04
C LEU A 140 -4.81 -12.96 1.78
N THR A 141 -5.67 -13.88 2.21
CA THR A 141 -5.39 -15.32 2.11
C THR A 141 -5.32 -15.83 0.66
N GLN A 142 -5.74 -15.04 -0.33
CA GLN A 142 -5.60 -15.40 -1.74
C GLN A 142 -4.18 -15.17 -2.29
N TRP A 143 -3.37 -14.32 -1.64
CA TRP A 143 -2.05 -13.93 -2.13
C TRP A 143 -0.98 -14.88 -1.64
N CYS A 144 0.06 -15.06 -2.46
CA CYS A 144 1.13 -16.01 -2.18
C CYS A 144 2.46 -15.59 -2.79
N ASP A 145 3.53 -16.18 -2.29
CA ASP A 145 4.86 -16.14 -2.90
C ASP A 145 5.54 -17.51 -2.88
N GLY A 146 6.85 -17.51 -3.11
CA GLY A 146 7.71 -18.68 -3.04
C GLY A 146 8.12 -19.24 -4.39
N PRO A 147 8.92 -20.33 -4.40
CA PRO A 147 9.63 -20.81 -5.58
C PRO A 147 8.72 -21.32 -6.72
N ASN A 148 7.43 -21.52 -6.44
CA ASN A 148 6.45 -22.01 -7.41
C ASN A 148 5.65 -20.87 -8.07
N VAL A 149 5.75 -19.64 -7.57
CA VAL A 149 5.03 -18.48 -8.09
C VAL A 149 5.97 -17.71 -9.02
N LYS A 150 5.61 -17.62 -10.30
CA LYS A 150 6.43 -16.93 -11.30
C LYS A 150 6.05 -15.46 -11.36
N ALA A 151 7.01 -14.60 -11.67
CA ALA A 151 6.71 -13.22 -12.06
C ALA A 151 5.67 -13.20 -13.21
N GLY A 152 4.68 -12.33 -13.11
CA GLY A 152 3.52 -12.23 -14.00
C GLY A 152 2.41 -13.24 -13.72
N ALA A 153 2.52 -14.09 -12.69
CA ALA A 153 1.41 -14.98 -12.30
C ALA A 153 0.23 -14.14 -11.80
N THR A 154 -0.98 -14.49 -12.23
CA THR A 154 -2.24 -13.83 -11.81
C THR A 154 -3.08 -14.69 -10.86
N SER A 155 -2.54 -15.85 -10.47
CA SER A 155 -3.15 -16.78 -9.51
C SER A 155 -2.09 -17.60 -8.80
N CYS A 156 -2.42 -18.07 -7.61
CA CYS A 156 -1.55 -18.85 -6.75
C CYS A 156 -1.68 -20.36 -7.02
N PRO A 157 -0.59 -21.10 -7.29
CA PRO A 157 -0.64 -22.55 -7.32
C PRO A 157 -0.86 -23.10 -5.90
N SER A 158 -1.53 -24.25 -5.76
CA SER A 158 -1.90 -24.82 -4.47
C SER A 158 -0.73 -25.21 -3.55
N ASN A 159 0.49 -25.21 -4.07
CA ASN A 159 1.74 -25.48 -3.35
C ASN A 159 2.62 -24.23 -3.17
N ALA A 160 2.05 -23.03 -3.32
CA ALA A 160 2.69 -21.77 -2.97
C ALA A 160 2.73 -21.54 -1.45
N ALA A 161 3.47 -20.53 -1.02
CA ALA A 161 3.43 -20.02 0.35
C ALA A 161 2.39 -18.91 0.43
N PHE A 162 1.21 -19.23 0.95
CA PHE A 162 0.10 -18.28 1.08
C PHE A 162 0.26 -17.40 2.30
N ILE A 163 -0.31 -16.19 2.25
CA ILE A 163 -0.56 -15.42 3.46
C ILE A 163 -1.59 -16.19 4.31
N PRO A 164 -1.28 -16.56 5.55
CA PRO A 164 -2.26 -17.25 6.40
C PRO A 164 -3.28 -16.25 6.95
N TYR A 165 -4.47 -16.74 7.30
CA TYR A 165 -5.38 -15.95 8.12
C TYR A 165 -4.75 -15.65 9.48
N GLN A 166 -4.80 -14.39 9.89
CA GLN A 166 -4.00 -13.84 10.99
C GLN A 166 -4.63 -14.09 12.36
N THR A 167 -4.91 -15.35 12.66
CA THR A 167 -5.62 -15.78 13.87
C THR A 167 -4.91 -15.30 15.13
N GLY A 168 -5.66 -14.66 16.03
CA GLY A 168 -5.20 -14.35 17.40
C GLY A 168 -4.60 -12.96 17.61
N GLY A 169 -4.71 -12.04 16.65
CA GLY A 169 -4.15 -10.69 16.73
C GLY A 169 -2.77 -10.60 16.08
N VAL A 170 -2.41 -9.40 15.62
CA VAL A 170 -1.13 -9.15 14.92
C VAL A 170 -0.23 -8.13 15.62
N LEU A 171 -0.77 -7.34 16.56
CA LEU A 171 0.05 -6.39 17.32
C LEU A 171 1.10 -7.11 18.18
N SER A 172 2.37 -6.91 17.84
CA SER A 172 3.51 -7.55 18.51
C SER A 172 4.32 -6.59 19.38
N GLY A 173 4.18 -5.28 19.21
CA GLY A 173 4.85 -4.31 20.06
C GLY A 173 4.44 -2.87 19.82
N VAL A 174 4.66 -2.05 20.86
CA VAL A 174 4.43 -0.61 20.83
C VAL A 174 5.65 0.10 21.39
N TRP A 175 6.26 0.97 20.60
CA TRP A 175 7.38 1.79 21.03
C TRP A 175 7.02 3.26 20.92
N TYR A 176 7.40 4.02 21.95
CA TYR A 176 7.37 5.47 21.91
C TYR A 176 8.82 5.92 21.81
N ASP A 177 9.30 6.25 20.61
CA ASP A 177 10.62 6.86 20.46
C ASP A 177 10.51 8.35 20.78
N ASN A 178 10.78 8.67 22.04
CA ASN A 178 10.85 10.02 22.55
C ASN A 178 12.27 10.51 22.78
N SER A 179 13.26 9.85 22.16
CA SER A 179 14.66 10.25 22.26
C SER A 179 14.92 11.63 21.62
N LYS A 180 14.11 11.99 20.61
CA LYS A 180 14.16 13.25 19.86
C LYS A 180 12.77 13.67 19.39
N ALA A 181 12.65 14.90 18.90
CA ALA A 181 11.49 15.29 18.10
C ALA A 181 11.57 14.63 16.72
N GLU A 182 10.43 14.18 16.19
CA GLU A 182 10.33 13.82 14.78
C GLU A 182 10.54 15.09 13.93
N PRO A 183 11.32 15.03 12.83
CA PRO A 183 11.41 16.15 11.90
C PRO A 183 10.03 16.58 11.39
N THR A 184 9.73 17.88 11.39
CA THR A 184 8.41 18.38 10.96
C THR A 184 8.00 17.90 9.57
N ASN A 185 8.96 17.72 8.66
CA ASN A 185 8.75 17.12 7.35
C ASN A 185 9.77 15.98 7.17
N ALA A 186 9.57 14.90 7.92
CA ALA A 186 10.43 13.73 7.86
C ALA A 186 10.42 13.14 6.44
N THR A 187 11.59 12.93 5.83
CA THR A 187 11.66 12.32 4.49
C THR A 187 11.43 10.81 4.57
N GLY A 188 11.08 10.17 3.46
CA GLY A 188 11.02 8.71 3.37
C GLY A 188 12.28 8.00 3.93
N HIS A 189 13.48 8.52 3.64
CA HIS A 189 14.71 8.00 4.24
C HIS A 189 14.73 8.11 5.77
N GLN A 190 14.29 9.23 6.35
CA GLN A 190 14.28 9.41 7.80
C GLN A 190 13.27 8.48 8.48
N LEU A 191 12.14 8.20 7.83
CA LEU A 191 11.16 7.22 8.28
C LEU A 191 11.73 5.79 8.20
N GLY A 192 12.45 5.45 7.13
CA GLY A 192 13.17 4.17 7.03
C GLY A 192 14.26 4.00 8.09
N VAL A 193 15.00 5.08 8.44
CA VAL A 193 15.96 5.07 9.55
C VAL A 193 15.27 4.77 10.88
N GLU A 194 14.10 5.37 11.12
CA GLU A 194 13.29 5.10 12.32
C GLU A 194 12.81 3.64 12.35
N ALA A 195 12.38 3.08 11.22
CA ALA A 195 11.98 1.68 11.11
C ALA A 195 13.14 0.72 11.44
N VAL A 196 14.36 0.98 10.95
CA VAL A 196 15.55 0.20 11.28
C VAL A 196 15.91 0.31 12.77
N ALA A 197 15.73 1.49 13.38
CA ALA A 197 15.91 1.69 14.82
C ALA A 197 14.86 0.91 15.62
N ALA A 198 13.60 0.91 15.18
CA ALA A 198 12.53 0.13 15.79
C ALA A 198 12.81 -1.38 15.72
N ALA A 199 13.29 -1.89 14.58
CA ALA A 199 13.71 -3.29 14.47
C ALA A 199 14.78 -3.65 15.51
N ALA A 200 15.78 -2.77 15.71
CA ALA A 200 16.77 -2.95 16.76
C ALA A 200 16.16 -2.91 18.17
N HIS A 201 15.23 -1.98 18.42
CA HIS A 201 14.54 -1.80 19.70
C HIS A 201 13.76 -3.05 20.11
N PHE A 202 12.97 -3.61 19.19
CA PHE A 202 12.19 -4.83 19.43
C PHE A 202 13.02 -6.12 19.40
N GLY A 203 14.32 -6.02 19.12
CA GLY A 203 15.23 -7.18 19.10
C GLY A 203 15.19 -7.98 17.79
N ASN A 204 14.53 -7.48 16.75
CA ASN A 204 14.47 -8.08 15.42
C ASN A 204 15.76 -7.82 14.64
N LYS A 205 16.86 -8.41 15.10
CA LYS A 205 18.22 -8.11 14.63
C LYS A 205 18.72 -9.02 13.50
N THR A 206 17.83 -9.68 12.77
CA THR A 206 18.18 -10.58 11.66
C THR A 206 17.12 -10.52 10.57
N ALA A 207 17.49 -10.84 9.33
CA ALA A 207 16.55 -10.91 8.21
C ALA A 207 15.38 -11.89 8.52
N ALA A 208 15.69 -13.03 9.16
CA ALA A 208 14.68 -14.00 9.57
C ALA A 208 13.69 -13.43 10.59
N ALA A 209 14.14 -12.60 11.53
CA ALA A 209 13.25 -11.95 12.50
C ALA A 209 12.34 -10.90 11.85
N ASN A 210 12.81 -10.26 10.77
CA ASN A 210 12.05 -9.26 10.01
C ASN A 210 11.26 -9.82 8.82
N ARG A 211 11.31 -11.14 8.56
CA ARG A 211 10.59 -11.76 7.43
C ARG A 211 9.09 -11.48 7.49
N ASP A 212 8.54 -11.51 8.70
CA ASP A 212 7.12 -11.33 9.03
C ASP A 212 6.86 -10.12 9.93
N ALA A 213 7.79 -9.15 9.97
CA ALA A 213 7.65 -7.93 10.75
C ALA A 213 7.22 -6.75 9.88
N TYR A 214 6.36 -5.89 10.43
CA TYR A 214 5.91 -4.65 9.82
C TYR A 214 5.98 -3.51 10.83
N TYR A 215 6.63 -2.40 10.45
CA TYR A 215 6.85 -1.25 11.32
C TYR A 215 6.04 -0.06 10.85
N ILE A 216 4.98 0.29 11.58
CA ILE A 216 4.15 1.45 11.25
C ILE A 216 4.73 2.67 11.97
N ILE A 217 5.26 3.63 11.21
CA ILE A 217 5.84 4.86 11.75
C ILE A 217 4.71 5.89 11.89
N LEU A 218 4.26 6.09 13.12
CA LEU A 218 3.11 6.91 13.48
C LEU A 218 3.57 8.31 13.85
N SER A 219 3.23 9.26 13.00
CA SER A 219 3.64 10.65 13.17
C SER A 219 2.64 11.42 14.05
N PRO A 220 3.08 12.32 14.94
CA PRO A 220 2.23 13.03 15.89
C PRO A 220 1.43 14.15 15.24
N HIS A 221 0.35 14.56 15.91
CA HIS A 221 -0.44 15.73 15.54
C HIS A 221 0.42 16.96 15.24
N GLY A 222 0.18 17.59 14.08
CA GLY A 222 0.82 18.82 13.64
C GLY A 222 2.18 18.64 12.95
N THR A 223 2.68 17.42 12.73
CA THR A 223 3.76 17.18 11.76
C THR A 223 3.22 17.01 10.35
N ASP A 224 4.10 17.07 9.36
CA ASP A 224 3.84 16.91 7.92
C ASP A 224 4.86 15.93 7.32
N PRO A 225 4.95 14.68 7.83
CA PRO A 225 5.89 13.69 7.35
C PRO A 225 5.72 13.52 5.85
N ASP A 226 6.83 13.64 5.15
CA ASP A 226 6.96 13.55 3.70
C ASP A 226 5.89 14.34 2.94
N GLY A 227 5.49 15.51 3.47
CA GLY A 227 4.61 16.47 2.80
C GLY A 227 3.18 15.98 2.52
N TYR A 228 2.61 15.11 3.37
CA TYR A 228 1.25 14.57 3.17
C TYR A 228 0.15 15.64 3.09
N GLN A 229 0.38 16.84 3.66
CA GLN A 229 -0.56 17.97 3.60
C GLN A 229 -0.45 18.81 2.30
N ASN A 230 0.38 18.39 1.34
CA ASN A 230 0.54 19.11 0.09
C ASN A 230 -0.81 19.25 -0.67
N PRO A 231 -1.22 20.45 -1.10
CA PRO A 231 -2.55 20.68 -1.69
C PRO A 231 -2.70 20.17 -3.14
N SER A 232 -1.66 19.56 -3.71
CA SER A 232 -1.67 19.05 -5.10
C SER A 232 -1.12 17.64 -5.23
N THR A 233 -0.44 17.13 -4.21
CA THR A 233 0.17 15.79 -4.16
C THR A 233 -0.03 15.16 -2.79
N GLY A 234 -1.05 15.62 -2.06
CA GLY A 234 -1.36 15.15 -0.72
C GLY A 234 -1.79 13.69 -0.74
N TYR A 235 -1.52 13.01 0.37
CA TYR A 235 -1.84 11.60 0.56
C TYR A 235 -2.21 11.37 2.03
N CYS A 236 -2.62 10.15 2.35
CA CYS A 236 -3.04 9.79 3.69
C CYS A 236 -2.13 8.75 4.35
N ALA A 237 -1.47 7.90 3.59
CA ALA A 237 -0.38 7.02 4.02
C ALA A 237 0.35 6.48 2.78
N TRP A 238 1.45 5.77 3.02
CA TRP A 238 2.13 4.92 2.03
C TRP A 238 3.03 3.94 2.79
N HIS A 239 3.43 2.84 2.14
CA HIS A 239 4.40 1.89 2.69
C HIS A 239 5.57 1.66 1.73
N ASP A 240 6.68 1.17 2.28
CA ASP A 240 7.89 0.87 1.53
C ASP A 240 8.80 -0.05 2.37
N TYR A 241 10.02 -0.29 1.91
CA TYR A 241 11.07 -0.99 2.64
C TYR A 241 12.38 -0.20 2.58
N ASN A 242 13.24 -0.44 3.57
CA ASN A 242 14.51 0.29 3.70
C ASN A 242 15.45 0.15 2.49
N GLY A 243 15.28 -0.87 1.65
CA GLY A 243 16.13 -1.15 0.51
C GLY A 243 15.76 -0.37 -0.76
N ASP A 244 14.60 0.31 -0.79
CA ASP A 244 14.23 1.09 -1.97
C ASP A 244 15.23 2.23 -2.22
N THR A 245 15.83 2.18 -3.40
CA THR A 245 16.80 3.16 -3.86
C THR A 245 16.17 4.50 -4.20
N THR A 246 14.85 4.56 -4.40
CA THR A 246 14.13 5.77 -4.81
C THR A 246 13.62 6.62 -3.64
N LEU A 247 13.70 6.12 -2.40
CA LEU A 247 13.42 6.88 -1.18
C LEU A 247 14.05 8.28 -1.22
N THR A 248 13.34 9.28 -0.70
CA THR A 248 13.88 10.65 -0.57
C THR A 248 15.05 10.66 0.41
N GLY A 249 16.28 10.67 -0.14
CA GLY A 249 17.54 10.52 0.62
C GLY A 249 18.31 9.23 0.32
N GLY A 250 17.77 8.37 -0.55
CA GLY A 250 18.32 7.07 -0.93
C GLY A 250 17.95 5.96 0.06
N PRO A 251 18.38 4.72 -0.22
CA PRO A 251 18.06 3.56 0.60
C PRO A 251 18.71 3.68 1.98
N VAL A 252 18.10 3.04 2.98
CA VAL A 252 18.59 2.97 4.35
C VAL A 252 19.31 1.64 4.57
N SER A 253 20.59 1.69 4.90
CA SER A 253 21.37 0.49 5.23
C SER A 253 20.85 -0.16 6.52
N SER A 254 20.54 -1.46 6.46
CA SER A 254 20.09 -2.26 7.59
C SER A 254 20.98 -3.49 7.78
N PRO A 255 21.59 -3.70 8.96
CA PRO A 255 22.26 -4.96 9.28
C PRO A 255 21.28 -6.08 9.62
N TYR A 256 19.96 -5.82 9.58
CA TYR A 256 18.91 -6.73 10.01
C TYR A 256 18.08 -7.29 8.86
N GLY A 257 18.57 -7.15 7.62
CA GLY A 257 17.83 -7.46 6.40
C GLY A 257 16.78 -6.40 6.09
N ASP A 258 15.84 -6.77 5.23
CA ASP A 258 14.76 -5.88 4.77
C ASP A 258 13.75 -5.61 5.89
N ILE A 259 13.43 -4.33 6.02
CA ILE A 259 12.55 -3.74 7.02
C ILE A 259 11.42 -3.06 6.24
N ALA A 260 10.26 -3.72 6.20
CA ALA A 260 9.04 -3.15 5.66
C ALA A 260 8.42 -2.17 6.68
N PHE A 261 8.04 -0.99 6.22
CA PHE A 261 7.50 0.06 7.06
C PHE A 261 6.45 0.90 6.33
N SER A 262 5.65 1.64 7.08
CA SER A 262 4.77 2.67 6.51
C SER A 262 5.00 4.03 7.14
N ASN A 263 4.73 5.05 6.33
CA ASN A 263 4.47 6.39 6.80
C ASN A 263 2.98 6.51 7.16
N GLN A 264 2.67 6.64 8.44
CA GLN A 264 1.32 6.90 8.92
C GLN A 264 1.23 8.30 9.56
N PRO A 265 0.89 9.33 8.77
CA PRO A 265 0.58 10.66 9.28
C PRO A 265 -0.62 10.67 10.23
N TYR A 266 -0.73 11.74 11.02
CA TYR A 266 -1.90 12.00 11.87
C TYR A 266 -3.09 12.48 11.00
N ASN A 267 -3.74 11.57 10.26
CA ASN A 267 -4.73 11.88 9.22
C ASN A 267 -5.85 12.85 9.62
N MET A 268 -6.19 12.88 10.91
CA MET A 268 -7.20 13.78 11.46
C MET A 268 -6.90 15.25 11.17
N ASP A 269 -5.64 15.62 10.98
CA ASP A 269 -5.22 16.99 10.63
C ASP A 269 -5.72 17.43 9.24
N LEU A 270 -5.91 16.49 8.33
CA LEU A 270 -6.52 16.73 7.02
C LEU A 270 -8.04 16.51 6.99
N GLY A 271 -8.63 16.18 8.15
CA GLY A 271 -10.07 16.06 8.29
C GLY A 271 -10.71 15.17 7.22
N ALA A 272 -11.76 15.68 6.57
CA ALA A 272 -12.51 14.93 5.57
C ALA A 272 -11.69 14.58 4.32
N SER A 273 -10.56 15.25 4.05
CA SER A 273 -9.68 14.90 2.92
C SER A 273 -9.00 13.56 3.12
N CYS A 274 -8.60 13.24 4.35
CA CYS A 274 -8.15 11.90 4.75
C CYS A 274 -9.22 11.16 5.55
N GLY A 275 -10.49 11.30 5.16
CA GLY A 275 -11.54 10.37 5.54
C GLY A 275 -12.19 10.56 6.91
N VAL A 276 -11.94 11.66 7.63
CA VAL A 276 -12.76 11.97 8.83
C VAL A 276 -14.23 12.06 8.43
N GLY A 277 -15.06 11.24 9.08
CA GLY A 277 -16.50 11.15 8.83
C GLY A 277 -16.87 10.44 7.52
N PHE A 278 -15.99 9.58 6.98
CA PHE A 278 -16.25 8.88 5.72
C PHE A 278 -17.36 7.84 5.82
N ILE A 279 -17.46 7.13 6.95
CA ILE A 279 -18.46 6.07 7.19
C ILE A 279 -19.46 6.50 8.27
N ASN A 280 -18.95 7.07 9.35
CA ASN A 280 -19.64 7.37 10.59
C ASN A 280 -19.81 8.88 10.78
N SER A 281 -20.76 9.27 11.63
CA SER A 281 -20.95 10.67 12.03
C SER A 281 -20.83 10.78 13.56
N PRO A 282 -19.80 11.48 14.12
CA PRO A 282 -18.81 12.29 13.40
C PRO A 282 -17.67 11.50 12.73
N GLY A 283 -17.42 10.23 13.08
CA GLY A 283 -16.42 9.38 12.41
C GLY A 283 -14.99 9.92 12.45
N THR A 284 -14.57 10.51 13.58
CA THR A 284 -13.27 11.19 13.74
C THR A 284 -12.07 10.36 13.29
N LEU A 285 -12.12 9.04 13.48
CA LEU A 285 -11.00 8.14 13.17
C LEU A 285 -11.24 7.29 11.92
N ASP A 286 -12.32 7.53 11.17
CA ASP A 286 -12.72 6.65 10.07
C ASP A 286 -11.58 6.48 9.05
N GLY A 287 -11.10 7.59 8.50
CA GLY A 287 -10.01 7.53 7.53
C GLY A 287 -8.67 7.07 8.12
N TYR A 288 -8.43 7.28 9.42
CA TYR A 288 -7.18 6.84 10.07
C TYR A 288 -7.11 5.32 10.24
N THR A 289 -8.22 4.67 10.60
CA THR A 289 -8.23 3.20 10.64
C THR A 289 -8.25 2.61 9.25
N MET A 290 -8.95 3.26 8.30
CA MET A 290 -8.93 2.83 6.90
C MET A 290 -7.52 2.88 6.29
N THR A 291 -6.73 3.93 6.54
CA THR A 291 -5.36 4.04 6.01
C THR A 291 -4.42 3.04 6.68
N LEU A 292 -4.54 2.85 8.00
CA LEU A 292 -3.80 1.79 8.70
C LEU A 292 -4.09 0.39 8.13
N GLY A 293 -5.36 0.11 7.81
CA GLY A 293 -5.79 -1.16 7.23
C GLY A 293 -5.36 -1.32 5.78
N HIS A 294 -5.41 -0.24 5.01
CA HIS A 294 -4.95 -0.15 3.62
C HIS A 294 -3.46 -0.52 3.51
N GLU A 295 -2.59 0.20 4.22
CA GLU A 295 -1.14 -0.05 4.18
C GLU A 295 -0.77 -1.42 4.72
N TRP A 296 -1.53 -1.92 5.70
CA TRP A 296 -1.32 -3.26 6.20
C TRP A 296 -1.69 -4.31 5.16
N HIS A 297 -2.83 -4.17 4.47
CA HIS A 297 -3.21 -5.09 3.40
C HIS A 297 -2.18 -5.11 2.27
N GLU A 298 -1.70 -3.95 1.86
CA GLU A 298 -0.74 -3.86 0.76
C GLU A 298 0.61 -4.41 1.15
N MET A 299 1.17 -4.01 2.28
CA MET A 299 2.43 -4.59 2.78
C MET A 299 2.34 -6.11 2.95
N MET A 300 1.18 -6.65 3.34
CA MET A 300 1.00 -8.10 3.42
C MET A 300 1.11 -8.76 2.04
N SER A 301 0.57 -8.14 0.98
CA SER A 301 0.58 -8.65 -0.40
C SER A 301 1.79 -8.21 -1.25
N ASP A 302 2.53 -7.21 -0.81
CA ASP A 302 3.73 -6.67 -1.43
C ASP A 302 4.66 -6.06 -0.37
N LYS A 303 5.39 -6.94 0.31
CA LYS A 303 6.18 -6.52 1.48
C LYS A 303 7.35 -5.62 1.12
N ASN A 304 7.96 -5.85 -0.04
CA ASN A 304 9.06 -5.07 -0.57
C ASN A 304 8.62 -4.56 -1.96
N PRO A 305 7.94 -3.42 -2.02
CA PRO A 305 7.31 -2.98 -3.26
C PRO A 305 8.31 -2.54 -4.33
N ALA A 306 8.02 -2.70 -5.62
CA ALA A 306 6.87 -3.42 -6.20
C ALA A 306 7.23 -4.90 -6.49
N GLY A 307 7.45 -5.72 -5.45
CA GLY A 307 7.91 -7.10 -5.57
C GLY A 307 6.79 -8.15 -5.50
N GLY A 308 5.70 -7.83 -4.84
CA GLY A 308 4.53 -8.66 -4.57
C GLY A 308 3.47 -8.55 -5.64
N TRP A 309 2.22 -8.29 -5.27
CA TRP A 309 1.08 -8.35 -6.20
C TRP A 309 0.59 -6.95 -6.60
N THR A 310 0.83 -6.56 -7.86
CA THR A 310 0.45 -5.25 -8.40
C THR A 310 -0.27 -5.35 -9.75
N ASN A 311 -1.09 -4.36 -10.08
CA ASN A 311 -1.77 -4.29 -11.38
C ASN A 311 -0.80 -3.85 -12.49
N ASN A 312 -0.50 -4.74 -13.44
CA ASN A 312 0.37 -4.45 -14.59
C ASN A 312 -0.38 -4.49 -15.93
N THR A 313 -1.69 -4.27 -15.92
CA THR A 313 -2.55 -4.42 -17.12
C THR A 313 -2.46 -3.24 -18.10
N GLY A 314 -1.63 -2.23 -17.83
CA GLY A 314 -1.48 -1.05 -18.68
C GLY A 314 -2.70 -0.11 -18.68
N SER A 315 -3.56 -0.21 -17.66
CA SER A 315 -4.71 0.66 -17.44
C SER A 315 -4.32 1.96 -16.70
N SER A 316 -5.29 2.81 -16.36
CA SER A 316 -5.05 3.96 -15.46
C SER A 316 -4.67 3.57 -14.04
N TYR A 317 -4.77 2.28 -13.71
CA TYR A 317 -4.43 1.66 -12.43
C TYR A 317 -3.12 0.87 -12.52
N ASN A 318 -2.29 1.13 -13.53
CA ASN A 318 -1.03 0.43 -13.68
C ASN A 318 -0.05 0.82 -12.55
N GLY A 319 0.37 -0.17 -11.77
CA GLY A 319 1.25 -0.04 -10.62
C GLY A 319 0.52 -0.04 -9.29
N GLU A 320 -0.81 0.06 -9.30
CA GLU A 320 -1.64 0.08 -8.08
C GLU A 320 -1.65 -1.31 -7.42
N GLU A 321 -1.68 -1.32 -6.09
CA GLU A 321 -1.73 -2.52 -5.25
C GLU A 321 -3.18 -2.89 -4.89
N ASN A 322 -3.37 -3.93 -4.06
CA ASN A 322 -4.71 -4.48 -3.84
C ASN A 322 -5.67 -3.47 -3.20
N SER A 323 -5.20 -2.59 -2.31
CA SER A 323 -6.08 -1.66 -1.61
C SER A 323 -6.25 -0.34 -2.37
N ASP A 324 -5.26 0.08 -3.14
CA ASP A 324 -5.27 1.22 -4.07
C ASP A 324 -6.47 1.17 -5.04
N GLU A 325 -6.67 0.01 -5.68
CA GLU A 325 -7.79 -0.25 -6.60
C GLU A 325 -9.16 0.07 -5.97
N CYS A 326 -9.23 -0.03 -4.64
CA CYS A 326 -10.46 0.09 -3.85
C CYS A 326 -10.50 1.33 -2.95
N ALA A 327 -9.53 2.24 -3.07
CA ALA A 327 -9.42 3.41 -2.23
C ALA A 327 -10.66 4.30 -2.30
N TRP A 328 -11.19 4.71 -1.15
CA TRP A 328 -12.32 5.66 -1.05
C TRP A 328 -13.58 5.26 -1.83
N LEU A 329 -13.90 3.97 -1.92
CA LEU A 329 -15.21 3.52 -2.38
C LEU A 329 -16.28 3.80 -1.30
N ASN A 330 -17.35 4.48 -1.70
CA ASN A 330 -18.35 4.99 -0.75
C ASN A 330 -19.07 3.85 -0.01
N PRO A 331 -19.38 4.01 1.28
CA PRO A 331 -20.20 3.06 2.01
C PRO A 331 -21.55 2.81 1.31
N GLY A 332 -21.96 1.55 1.28
CA GLY A 332 -23.21 1.12 0.64
C GLY A 332 -23.14 0.92 -0.88
N THR A 333 -22.00 1.15 -1.52
CA THR A 333 -21.75 0.70 -2.90
C THR A 333 -21.11 -0.69 -2.94
N ALA A 334 -21.09 -1.32 -4.12
CA ALA A 334 -20.29 -2.53 -4.32
C ALA A 334 -18.81 -2.22 -4.00
N GLY A 335 -18.15 -3.08 -3.21
CA GLY A 335 -16.78 -2.84 -2.72
C GLY A 335 -16.61 -1.62 -1.81
N GLY A 336 -17.71 -1.03 -1.33
CA GLY A 336 -17.67 0.16 -0.48
C GLY A 336 -17.08 -0.11 0.90
N ALA A 337 -16.48 0.93 1.49
CA ALA A 337 -15.98 0.89 2.86
C ALA A 337 -17.09 0.56 3.88
N ALA A 338 -16.71 -0.09 4.98
CA ALA A 338 -17.64 -0.49 6.02
C ALA A 338 -16.99 -0.50 7.41
N ASN A 339 -17.84 -0.58 8.44
CA ASN A 339 -17.39 -0.83 9.80
C ASN A 339 -17.15 -2.33 10.03
N ILE A 340 -15.93 -2.72 10.37
CA ILE A 340 -15.52 -4.09 10.65
C ILE A 340 -15.40 -4.30 12.16
N LYS A 341 -16.04 -5.36 12.67
CA LYS A 341 -15.97 -5.73 14.08
C LYS A 341 -14.75 -6.60 14.31
N PHE A 342 -13.93 -6.24 15.28
CA PHE A 342 -12.72 -6.94 15.70
C PHE A 342 -12.87 -7.48 17.13
N GLY A 343 -13.92 -8.28 17.34
CA GLY A 343 -14.20 -8.91 18.62
C GLY A 343 -14.45 -7.92 19.75
N SER A 344 -13.71 -8.08 20.86
CA SER A 344 -13.76 -7.20 22.03
C SER A 344 -12.92 -5.94 21.90
N PHE A 345 -12.10 -5.82 20.84
CA PHE A 345 -11.19 -4.71 20.65
C PHE A 345 -11.87 -3.51 19.96
N GLY A 346 -13.03 -3.73 19.34
CA GLY A 346 -13.88 -2.65 18.86
C GLY A 346 -14.44 -2.91 17.47
N THR A 347 -14.90 -1.83 16.87
CA THR A 347 -15.36 -1.77 15.49
C THR A 347 -14.67 -0.58 14.84
N PHE A 348 -14.00 -0.80 13.71
CA PHE A 348 -13.23 0.23 13.01
C PHE A 348 -13.71 0.37 11.58
N ALA A 349 -13.55 1.56 11.02
CA ALA A 349 -13.84 1.83 9.62
C ALA A 349 -12.71 1.25 8.78
N GLU A 350 -13.06 0.42 7.80
CA GLU A 350 -12.12 -0.17 6.86
C GLU A 350 -12.63 -0.02 5.43
N GLN A 351 -11.70 -0.01 4.47
CA GLN A 351 -12.03 -0.13 3.05
C GLN A 351 -11.93 -1.57 2.56
N ALA A 352 -12.50 -1.82 1.39
CA ALA A 352 -12.29 -3.05 0.66
C ALA A 352 -10.85 -3.14 0.13
N SER A 353 -10.45 -4.35 -0.22
CA SER A 353 -9.27 -4.62 -1.04
C SER A 353 -9.70 -5.37 -2.30
N TRP A 354 -8.90 -5.29 -3.35
CA TRP A 354 -9.15 -5.97 -4.61
C TRP A 354 -8.93 -7.47 -4.44
N SER A 355 -9.86 -8.27 -4.98
CA SER A 355 -9.70 -9.71 -5.04
C SER A 355 -9.57 -10.17 -6.49
N ASN A 356 -8.51 -10.92 -6.80
CA ASN A 356 -8.40 -11.65 -8.06
C ASN A 356 -9.38 -12.82 -8.13
N ASP A 357 -9.72 -13.44 -6.98
CA ASP A 357 -10.70 -14.54 -6.91
C ASP A 357 -12.09 -14.11 -7.38
N THR A 358 -12.53 -12.90 -7.00
CA THR A 358 -13.84 -12.36 -7.39
C THR A 358 -13.78 -11.32 -8.50
N ASN A 359 -12.58 -10.88 -8.88
CA ASN A 359 -12.33 -9.80 -9.84
C ASN A 359 -13.13 -8.52 -9.50
N SER A 360 -13.03 -8.10 -8.23
CA SER A 360 -13.74 -6.93 -7.69
C SER A 360 -13.16 -6.49 -6.36
N CYS A 361 -13.35 -5.23 -6.00
CA CYS A 361 -13.22 -4.76 -4.63
C CYS A 361 -14.17 -5.51 -3.68
N ALA A 362 -13.61 -6.17 -2.68
CA ALA A 362 -14.31 -6.98 -1.70
C ALA A 362 -14.03 -6.49 -0.27
N ILE A 363 -15.10 -6.12 0.45
CA ILE A 363 -15.01 -5.77 1.89
C ILE A 363 -14.95 -7.02 2.79
N SER A 364 -15.17 -8.19 2.20
CA SER A 364 -15.18 -9.48 2.87
C SER A 364 -14.80 -10.57 1.87
N HIS A 365 -14.00 -11.53 2.30
CA HIS A 365 -13.58 -12.68 1.51
C HIS A 365 -13.73 -13.99 2.30
N ALA A 366 -13.66 -15.13 1.62
CA ALA A 366 -13.57 -16.43 2.30
C ALA A 366 -12.19 -16.59 2.95
N ILE A 367 -12.12 -17.27 4.09
CA ILE A 367 -10.83 -17.66 4.68
C ILE A 367 -10.34 -18.89 3.92
N LEU A 368 -9.23 -18.75 3.18
CA LEU A 368 -8.68 -19.84 2.37
C LEU A 368 -7.58 -20.64 3.09
N HIS A 369 -6.77 -19.97 3.93
CA HIS A 369 -5.56 -20.52 4.53
C HIS A 369 -5.38 -20.18 6.00
#